data_AF-A0A5B1QM52-F1
#
_entry.id   AF-A0A5B1QM52-F1
#
_cell.length_a   1.000
_cell.length_b   1.000
_cell.length_c   1.000
_cell.angle_alpha   90.00
_cell.angle_beta   90.00
_cell.angle_gamma   90.00
#
_symmetry.space_group_name_H-M   'P 1'
#
loop_
_entity.id
_entity.type
_entity.pdbx_description
1 polymer ?
#
loop_
_entity_poly.entity_id
_entity_poly.type
_entity_poly.pdbx_seq_one_letter_code
_entity_poly.pdbx_strand_id
1 'polypeptide(L)'
;MNFWVCRYHFWLGSSATGAPASSTTSHEVIINVGNVGGAKPSGSLVANGWSFFGNFWDVYKGAGSNWDTFTFTPSDGKAFSGSVGDMYGFFTYLTNEHDISRTSCIQAAQGGVEVFVGSGSLSSVFFLNMYEESVPSLECRHNAPPSQRLSCPSNAQSCIARASNV
;
A
#
# COMPACT_ATOMS: atom_id res chain seq x y z
N MET A 1 24.58 -2.65 14.45
CA MET A 1 23.24 -3.26 14.49
C MET A 1 22.43 -2.60 13.39
N ASN A 2 21.80 -3.37 12.51
CA ASN A 2 21.06 -2.83 11.37
C ASN A 2 19.57 -2.87 11.66
N PHE A 3 18.88 -1.77 11.34
CA PHE A 3 17.44 -1.63 11.56
C PHE A 3 16.81 -1.04 10.32
N TRP A 4 16.07 -1.87 9.57
CA TRP A 4 15.43 -1.48 8.33
C TRP A 4 14.17 -2.28 8.08
N VAL A 5 13.27 -1.71 7.29
CA VAL A 5 12.02 -2.35 6.90
C VAL A 5 11.81 -2.18 5.41
N CYS A 6 11.52 -3.28 4.71
CA CYS A 6 11.00 -3.27 3.35
C CYS A 6 9.48 -3.17 3.40
N ARG A 7 8.88 -2.24 2.65
CA ARG A 7 7.44 -2.02 2.70
C ARG A 7 6.86 -1.43 1.42
N TYR A 8 5.57 -1.65 1.24
CA TYR A 8 4.73 -0.93 0.30
C TYR A 8 3.91 0.13 1.02
N HIS A 9 3.70 1.28 0.38
CA HIS A 9 2.81 2.35 0.83
C HIS A 9 1.73 2.58 -0.22
N PHE A 10 0.48 2.60 0.19
CA PHE A 10 -0.66 3.00 -0.63
C PHE A 10 -1.34 4.19 0.02
N TRP A 11 -1.38 5.29 -0.71
CA TRP A 11 -1.97 6.54 -0.26
C TRP A 11 -3.40 6.61 -0.78
N LEU A 12 -4.36 6.72 0.14
CA LEU A 12 -5.77 6.75 -0.19
C LEU A 12 -6.35 8.14 0.06
N GLY A 13 -7.28 8.55 -0.80
CA GLY A 13 -8.06 9.77 -0.61
C GLY A 13 -9.41 9.70 -1.30
N SER A 14 -10.20 10.77 -1.20
CA SER A 14 -11.52 10.85 -1.84
C SER A 14 -11.46 11.19 -3.34
N SER A 15 -10.30 11.59 -3.84
CA SER A 15 -10.07 11.93 -5.24
C SER A 15 -9.00 11.02 -5.85
N ALA A 16 -9.17 10.72 -7.14
CA ALA A 16 -8.18 10.00 -7.95
C ALA A 16 -6.85 10.77 -8.10
N THR A 17 -6.88 12.09 -7.89
CA THR A 17 -5.69 12.94 -7.92
C THR A 17 -5.36 13.40 -6.51
N GLY A 18 -4.11 13.22 -6.08
CA GLY A 18 -3.61 13.70 -4.81
C GLY A 18 -2.12 13.39 -4.68
N ALA A 19 -1.40 14.20 -3.90
CA ALA A 19 -0.01 13.90 -3.57
C ALA A 19 0.02 12.97 -2.34
N PRO A 20 0.95 12.00 -2.28
CA PRO A 20 1.16 11.20 -1.07
C PRO A 20 1.47 12.12 0.13
N ALA A 21 1.04 11.71 1.33
CA ALA A 21 1.26 12.46 2.58
C ALA A 21 0.80 13.93 2.54
N SER A 22 -0.32 14.23 1.86
CA SER A 22 -0.83 15.59 1.71
C SER A 22 -2.16 15.80 2.42
N SER A 23 -2.67 17.04 2.42
CA SER A 23 -4.02 17.35 2.93
C SER A 23 -5.16 16.70 2.14
N THR A 24 -4.86 16.08 0.99
CA THR A 24 -5.85 15.34 0.17
C THR A 24 -5.84 13.83 0.44
N THR A 25 -4.91 13.37 1.29
CA THR A 25 -4.80 11.99 1.75
C THR A 25 -5.68 11.81 2.98
N SER A 26 -6.49 10.75 3.00
CA SER A 26 -7.24 10.33 4.18
C SER A 26 -6.59 9.16 4.92
N HIS A 27 -5.92 8.27 4.18
CA HIS A 27 -5.28 7.09 4.78
C HIS A 27 -3.97 6.74 4.10
N GLU A 28 -3.11 6.08 4.86
CA GLU A 28 -1.91 5.40 4.38
C GLU A 28 -1.99 3.92 4.76
N VAL A 29 -1.98 3.05 3.76
CA VAL A 29 -1.93 1.59 3.95
C VAL A 29 -0.51 1.11 3.71
N ILE A 30 0.10 0.55 4.73
CA ILE A 30 1.50 0.13 4.75
C ILE A 30 1.55 -1.40 4.84
N ILE A 31 2.23 -2.04 3.89
CA ILE A 31 2.44 -3.48 3.92
C ILE A 31 3.93 -3.75 4.16
N ASN A 32 4.28 -4.13 5.40
CA ASN A 32 5.64 -4.49 5.75
C ASN A 32 5.95 -5.88 5.23
N VAL A 33 6.92 -6.00 4.34
CA VAL A 33 7.33 -7.28 3.75
C VAL A 33 8.68 -7.74 4.25
N GLY A 34 9.44 -6.89 4.93
CA GLY A 34 10.70 -7.27 5.54
C GLY A 34 10.96 -6.42 6.76
N ASN A 35 11.41 -7.03 7.86
CA ASN A 35 11.75 -6.31 9.08
C ASN A 35 13.03 -6.92 9.66
N VAL A 36 14.08 -6.10 9.73
CA VAL A 36 15.34 -6.48 10.37
C VAL A 36 15.60 -5.54 11.52
N GLY A 37 15.97 -6.11 12.66
CA GLY A 37 16.30 -5.36 13.87
C GLY A 37 15.13 -5.12 14.82
N GLY A 38 13.90 -5.49 14.45
CA GLY A 38 12.75 -5.44 15.35
C GLY A 38 11.96 -4.13 15.28
N ALA A 39 11.93 -3.47 14.13
CA ALA A 39 11.08 -2.30 13.88
C ALA A 39 9.63 -2.60 14.23
N LYS A 40 9.01 -1.71 14.98
CA LYS A 40 7.59 -1.85 15.32
C LYS A 40 6.80 -0.83 14.51
N PRO A 41 5.66 -1.24 13.93
CA PRO A 41 4.71 -0.29 13.37
C PRO A 41 4.31 0.76 14.41
N SER A 42 4.03 1.97 13.95
CA SER A 42 3.41 2.99 14.78
C SER A 42 1.96 2.64 15.08
N GLY A 43 1.42 3.20 16.17
CA GLY A 43 0.04 2.99 16.57
C GLY A 43 -0.20 1.74 17.41
N SER A 44 -1.45 1.29 17.43
CA SER A 44 -1.93 0.19 18.29
C SER A 44 -2.32 -1.02 17.46
N LEU A 45 -2.07 -2.22 17.98
CA LEU A 45 -2.52 -3.47 17.37
C LEU A 45 -4.06 -3.51 17.39
N VAL A 46 -4.67 -3.68 16.22
CA VAL A 46 -6.14 -3.75 16.05
C VAL A 46 -6.62 -5.10 15.55
N ALA A 47 -5.74 -5.90 14.95
CA ALA A 47 -5.99 -7.31 14.67
C ALA A 47 -4.69 -8.10 14.71
N ASN A 48 -4.77 -9.39 15.07
CA ASN A 48 -3.64 -10.31 15.14
C ASN A 48 -3.95 -11.57 14.35
N GLY A 49 -2.95 -12.10 13.64
CA GLY A 49 -3.05 -13.41 13.00
C GLY A 49 -4.12 -13.49 11.91
N TRP A 50 -4.38 -12.39 11.20
CA TRP A 50 -5.35 -12.39 10.11
C TRP A 50 -4.76 -13.05 8.87
N SER A 51 -5.52 -13.98 8.27
CA SER A 51 -5.04 -14.73 7.10
C SER A 51 -5.29 -13.99 5.80
N PHE A 52 -4.23 -13.63 5.09
CA PHE A 52 -4.25 -13.12 3.71
C PHE A 52 -3.35 -13.99 2.85
N PHE A 53 -3.90 -14.60 1.79
CA PHE A 53 -3.14 -15.39 0.81
C PHE A 53 -2.26 -16.49 1.42
N GLY A 54 -2.74 -17.15 2.48
CA GLY A 54 -2.02 -18.21 3.18
C GLY A 54 -0.94 -17.73 4.15
N ASN A 55 -0.85 -16.43 4.40
CA ASN A 55 0.07 -15.82 5.37
C ASN A 55 -0.72 -15.12 6.49
N PHE A 56 -0.12 -15.05 7.67
CA PHE A 56 -0.73 -14.41 8.84
C PHE A 56 -0.15 -13.02 9.07
N TRP A 57 -1.04 -12.06 9.30
CA TRP A 57 -0.71 -10.65 9.43
C TRP A 57 -1.30 -10.04 10.69
N ASP A 58 -0.47 -9.26 11.37
CA ASP A 58 -0.87 -8.35 12.43
C ASP A 58 -1.15 -6.98 11.81
N VAL A 59 -2.24 -6.35 12.23
CA VAL A 59 -2.69 -5.05 11.72
C VAL A 59 -2.58 -4.03 12.85
N TYR A 60 -1.87 -2.94 12.56
CA TYR A 60 -1.70 -1.80 13.46
C TYR A 60 -2.41 -0.59 12.89
N LYS A 61 -3.13 0.15 13.74
CA LYS A 61 -3.76 1.42 13.39
C LYS A 61 -3.04 2.56 14.11
N GLY A 62 -2.52 3.52 13.33
CA GLY A 62 -2.02 4.80 13.83
C GLY A 62 -3.01 5.91 13.51
N ALA A 63 -3.28 6.79 14.47
CA ALA A 63 -4.02 8.02 14.23
C ALA A 63 -3.04 9.14 13.91
N GLY A 64 -3.17 9.76 12.73
CA GLY A 64 -2.41 10.95 12.36
C GLY A 64 -3.26 12.21 12.43
N SER A 65 -2.62 13.38 12.40
CA SER A 65 -3.35 14.66 12.38
C SER A 65 -4.05 14.94 11.04
N ASN A 66 -3.58 14.29 9.97
CA ASN A 66 -4.04 14.52 8.60
C ASN A 66 -4.59 13.24 7.94
N TRP A 67 -3.94 12.10 8.18
CA TRP A 67 -4.36 10.78 7.68
C TRP A 67 -4.17 9.72 8.76
N ASP A 68 -5.01 8.70 8.73
CA ASP A 68 -4.83 7.50 9.55
C ASP A 68 -3.92 6.49 8.83
N THR A 69 -3.16 5.71 9.60
CA THR A 69 -2.29 4.66 9.05
C THR A 69 -2.81 3.28 9.40
N PHE A 70 -2.72 2.36 8.45
CA PHE A 70 -2.93 0.93 8.66
C PHE A 70 -1.69 0.16 8.22
N THR A 71 -1.00 -0.45 9.17
CA THR A 71 0.23 -1.21 8.91
C THR A 71 0.00 -2.69 9.09
N PHE A 72 0.19 -3.46 8.02
CA PHE A 72 0.15 -4.91 8.01
C PHE A 72 1.58 -5.43 8.14
N THR A 73 1.83 -6.29 9.13
CA THR A 73 3.14 -6.90 9.37
C THR A 73 2.99 -8.41 9.55
N PRO A 74 3.88 -9.26 9.00
CA PRO A 74 3.84 -10.69 9.21
C PRO A 74 3.84 -11.03 10.70
N SER A 75 2.85 -11.82 11.16
CA SER A 75 2.69 -12.16 12.56
C SER A 75 3.85 -12.99 13.12
N ASP A 76 4.55 -13.73 12.24
CA ASP A 76 5.74 -14.51 12.62
C ASP A 76 7.02 -13.66 12.72
N GLY A 77 6.93 -12.37 12.40
CA GLY A 77 8.03 -11.41 12.42
C GLY A 77 9.11 -11.65 11.36
N LYS A 78 8.90 -12.57 10.42
CA LYS A 78 9.89 -12.90 9.40
C LYS A 78 9.72 -12.00 8.19
N ALA A 79 10.85 -11.72 7.53
CA ALA A 79 10.81 -11.09 6.22
C ALA A 79 10.23 -12.06 5.18
N PHE A 80 9.31 -11.55 4.40
CA PHE A 80 8.73 -12.21 3.25
C PHE A 80 9.77 -12.28 2.12
N SER A 81 9.91 -13.47 1.52
CA SER A 81 10.71 -13.67 0.31
C SER A 81 9.80 -14.21 -0.79
N GLY A 82 9.15 -13.30 -1.53
CA GLY A 82 8.21 -13.67 -2.60
C GLY A 82 7.19 -12.58 -2.93
N SER A 83 6.10 -12.96 -3.59
CA SER A 83 4.94 -12.09 -3.82
C SER A 83 4.03 -12.04 -2.59
N VAL A 84 3.70 -10.83 -2.15
CA VAL A 84 2.74 -10.59 -1.05
C VAL A 84 1.33 -11.08 -1.42
N GLY A 85 1.06 -11.29 -2.70
CA GLY A 85 -0.25 -11.66 -3.22
C GLY A 85 -1.03 -10.45 -3.73
N ASP A 86 -2.36 -10.60 -3.78
CA ASP A 86 -3.26 -9.60 -4.32
C ASP A 86 -3.57 -8.51 -3.27
N MET A 87 -3.26 -7.25 -3.59
CA MET A 87 -3.49 -6.13 -2.68
C MET A 87 -4.98 -5.91 -2.37
N TYR A 88 -5.89 -6.39 -3.23
CA TYR A 88 -7.33 -6.28 -3.04
C TYR A 88 -7.81 -6.91 -1.71
N GLY A 89 -7.18 -8.00 -1.26
CA GLY A 89 -7.54 -8.65 0.00
C GLY A 89 -7.33 -7.73 1.21
N PHE A 90 -6.24 -6.97 1.22
CA PHE A 90 -5.92 -6.02 2.28
C PHE A 90 -6.92 -4.86 2.30
N PHE A 91 -7.23 -4.28 1.13
CA PHE A 91 -8.22 -3.21 1.04
C PHE A 91 -9.64 -3.68 1.41
N THR A 92 -10.02 -4.88 0.99
CA THR A 92 -11.31 -5.49 1.35
C THR A 92 -11.46 -5.59 2.86
N TYR A 93 -10.44 -6.09 3.55
CA TYR A 93 -10.41 -6.13 5.02
C TYR A 93 -10.62 -4.73 5.62
N LEU A 94 -9.91 -3.72 5.14
CA LEU A 94 -10.04 -2.36 5.67
C LEU A 94 -11.45 -1.78 5.45
N THR A 95 -12.07 -2.05 4.30
CA THR A 95 -13.44 -1.58 4.03
C THR A 95 -14.50 -2.29 4.85
N ASN A 96 -14.23 -3.52 5.31
CA ASN A 96 -15.17 -4.31 6.09
C ASN A 96 -15.00 -4.08 7.61
N GLU A 97 -13.76 -3.89 8.07
CA GLU A 97 -13.42 -3.88 9.50
C GLU A 97 -13.04 -2.49 10.04
N HIS A 98 -12.70 -1.53 9.17
CA HIS A 98 -12.09 -0.25 9.59
C HIS A 98 -12.70 1.00 8.95
N ASP A 99 -13.93 0.91 8.46
CA ASP A 99 -14.70 2.03 7.88
C ASP A 99 -13.97 2.82 6.76
N ILE A 100 -12.98 2.21 6.11
CA ILE A 100 -12.42 2.82 4.89
C ILE A 100 -13.50 2.77 3.81
N SER A 101 -13.83 3.93 3.24
CA SER A 101 -14.85 4.01 2.21
C SER A 101 -14.46 3.15 1.00
N ARG A 102 -15.41 2.36 0.50
CA ARG A 102 -15.27 1.65 -0.79
C ARG A 102 -15.06 2.61 -1.96
N THR A 103 -15.40 3.89 -1.81
CA THR A 103 -15.19 4.94 -2.81
C THR A 103 -13.83 5.65 -2.66
N SER A 104 -12.97 5.21 -1.75
CA SER A 104 -11.61 5.75 -1.65
C SER A 104 -10.78 5.36 -2.87
N CYS A 105 -9.99 6.31 -3.35
CA CYS A 105 -9.12 6.17 -4.51
C CYS A 105 -7.67 6.03 -4.08
N ILE A 106 -6.93 5.16 -4.76
CA ILE A 106 -5.47 5.07 -4.62
C ILE A 106 -4.86 6.27 -5.35
N GLN A 107 -4.24 7.19 -4.60
CA GLN A 107 -3.57 8.38 -5.11
C GLN A 107 -2.11 8.12 -5.47
N ALA A 108 -1.46 7.22 -4.74
CA ALA A 108 -0.10 6.78 -5.01
C ALA A 108 0.13 5.38 -4.46
N ALA A 109 0.99 4.61 -5.12
CA ALA A 109 1.48 3.32 -4.66
C ALA A 109 3.01 3.30 -4.78
N GLN A 110 3.70 2.98 -3.70
CA GLN A 110 5.15 3.08 -3.59
C GLN A 110 5.70 1.82 -2.91
N GLY A 111 6.92 1.43 -3.25
CA GLY A 111 7.64 0.34 -2.60
C GLY A 111 9.07 0.77 -2.31
N GLY A 112 9.59 0.41 -1.15
CA GLY A 112 10.92 0.86 -0.75
C GLY A 112 11.41 0.30 0.58
N VAL A 113 12.54 0.85 1.01
CA VAL A 113 13.19 0.51 2.28
C VAL A 113 13.26 1.77 3.14
N GLU A 114 12.82 1.66 4.39
CA GLU A 114 13.11 2.66 5.41
C GLU A 114 14.27 2.13 6.27
N VAL A 115 15.39 2.86 6.26
CA VAL A 115 16.59 2.56 7.07
C VAL A 115 16.59 3.49 8.28
N PHE A 116 16.57 2.91 9.47
CA PHE A 116 16.57 3.68 10.72
C PHE A 116 17.97 3.74 11.36
N VAL A 117 18.69 2.61 11.34
CA VAL A 117 20.04 2.50 11.92
C VAL A 117 20.91 1.62 11.06
N GLY A 118 22.15 2.05 10.85
CA GLY A 118 23.17 1.30 10.11
C GLY A 118 23.13 1.57 8.61
N SER A 119 23.70 0.64 7.85
CA SER A 119 23.74 0.68 6.39
C SER A 119 23.54 -0.73 5.83
N GLY A 120 23.01 -0.79 4.61
CA GLY A 120 22.73 -2.04 3.92
C GLY A 120 22.53 -1.78 2.43
N SER A 121 22.63 -2.84 1.64
CA SER A 121 22.36 -2.79 0.21
C SER A 121 21.09 -3.60 -0.07
N LEU A 122 20.12 -2.94 -0.70
CA LEU A 122 18.95 -3.63 -1.22
C LEU A 122 19.31 -4.21 -2.59
N SER A 123 19.32 -5.53 -2.72
CA SER A 123 19.52 -6.23 -4.00
C SER A 123 18.22 -6.55 -4.74
N SER A 124 17.07 -6.27 -4.12
CA SER A 124 15.74 -6.57 -4.67
C SER A 124 15.08 -5.32 -5.25
N VAL A 125 14.40 -5.49 -6.37
CA VAL A 125 13.56 -4.44 -6.99
C VAL A 125 12.11 -4.68 -6.58
N PHE A 126 11.41 -3.63 -6.16
CA PHE A 126 9.98 -3.70 -5.88
C PHE A 126 9.20 -3.62 -7.19
N PHE A 127 8.23 -4.52 -7.35
CA PHE A 127 7.33 -4.52 -8.51
C PHE A 127 5.89 -4.47 -8.02
N LEU A 128 5.13 -3.53 -8.57
CA LEU A 128 3.69 -3.45 -8.38
C LEU A 128 3.02 -3.62 -9.73
N ASN A 129 2.19 -4.65 -9.87
CA ASN A 129 1.32 -4.81 -11.02
C ASN A 129 -0.09 -4.37 -10.59
N MET A 130 -0.58 -3.31 -11.22
CA MET A 130 -1.94 -2.83 -11.01
C MET A 130 -2.82 -3.31 -12.15
N TYR A 131 -3.95 -3.92 -11.81
CA TYR A 131 -4.97 -4.33 -12.75
C TYR A 131 -6.24 -3.53 -12.43
N GLU A 132 -6.89 -2.99 -13.46
CA GLU A 132 -8.19 -2.36 -13.33
C GLU A 132 -9.25 -3.41 -13.69
N GLU A 133 -10.08 -3.79 -12.71
CA GLU A 133 -11.35 -4.46 -13.00
C GLU A 133 -12.44 -3.40 -13.10
N SER A 134 -13.07 -3.28 -14.26
CA SER A 134 -14.16 -2.34 -14.49
C SER A 134 -15.38 -2.73 -13.66
N VAL A 135 -15.56 -2.11 -12.49
CA VAL A 135 -16.80 -2.18 -11.70
C VAL A 135 -17.71 -1.01 -12.10
N PRO A 136 -18.91 -1.25 -12.70
CA PRO A 136 -19.73 -0.21 -13.36
C PRO A 136 -20.28 0.93 -12.47
N SER A 137 -19.99 0.97 -11.17
CA SER A 137 -20.63 1.89 -10.23
C SER A 137 -19.68 2.63 -9.27
N LEU A 138 -18.36 2.47 -9.44
CA LEU A 138 -17.34 3.04 -8.55
C LEU A 138 -16.34 3.87 -9.37
N GLU A 139 -16.77 5.03 -9.84
CA GLU A 139 -15.86 5.95 -10.53
C GLU A 139 -15.06 6.78 -9.52
N CYS A 140 -13.81 6.41 -9.31
CA CYS A 140 -12.76 7.37 -8.98
C CYS A 140 -12.65 8.35 -10.17
N ARG A 141 -13.50 9.39 -10.20
CA ARG A 141 -13.62 10.27 -11.36
C ARG A 141 -12.30 10.96 -11.66
N HIS A 142 -11.69 10.49 -12.73
CA HIS A 142 -10.39 10.92 -13.22
C HIS A 142 -10.54 12.27 -13.94
N ASN A 143 -10.44 13.38 -13.19
CA ASN A 143 -10.26 14.71 -13.77
C ASN A 143 -8.77 15.03 -13.99
N ALA A 144 -7.96 14.03 -14.35
CA ALA A 144 -6.54 14.26 -14.63
C ALA A 144 -6.37 14.95 -16.02
N PRO A 145 -5.45 15.92 -16.13
CA PRO A 145 -5.09 16.53 -17.40
C PRO A 145 -4.57 15.46 -18.39
N PRO A 146 -4.67 15.69 -19.72
CA PRO A 146 -4.36 14.68 -20.74
C PRO A 146 -2.97 14.04 -20.65
N SER A 147 -2.00 14.70 -20.01
CA SER A 147 -0.64 14.21 -19.79
C SER A 147 -0.48 13.18 -18.67
N GLN A 148 -1.51 12.97 -17.84
CA GLN A 148 -1.53 12.00 -16.73
C GLN A 148 -2.58 10.91 -16.91
N ARG A 149 -3.31 10.91 -18.02
CA ARG A 149 -4.21 9.81 -18.36
C ARG A 149 -3.37 8.61 -18.76
N LEU A 150 -3.57 7.48 -18.08
CA LEU A 150 -3.09 6.19 -18.56
C LEU A 150 -3.72 5.94 -19.93
N SER A 151 -2.93 6.03 -20.99
CA SER A 151 -3.37 5.74 -22.35
C SER A 151 -3.39 4.23 -22.56
N CYS A 152 -4.57 3.63 -22.38
CA CYS A 152 -4.82 2.26 -22.79
C CYS A 152 -5.31 2.26 -24.25
N PRO A 153 -4.66 1.54 -25.19
CA PRO A 153 -5.25 1.26 -26.50
C PRO A 153 -6.58 0.52 -26.29
N SER A 154 -7.57 0.77 -27.14
CA SER A 154 -8.97 0.32 -27.03
C SER A 154 -9.20 -1.21 -27.00
N ASN A 155 -8.14 -1.99 -26.86
CA ASN A 155 -8.12 -3.43 -27.05
C ASN A 155 -6.99 -4.14 -26.26
N ALA A 156 -6.37 -3.47 -25.27
CA ALA A 156 -5.40 -4.09 -24.38
C ALA A 156 -6.05 -4.60 -23.08
N GLN A 157 -5.85 -5.88 -22.74
CA GLN A 157 -6.30 -6.51 -21.48
C GLN A 157 -5.38 -6.18 -20.27
N SER A 158 -4.34 -5.37 -20.44
CA SER A 158 -3.47 -4.92 -19.34
C SER A 158 -2.82 -3.57 -19.67
N CYS A 159 -2.76 -2.67 -18.69
CA CYS A 159 -1.99 -1.43 -18.76
C CYS A 159 -0.82 -1.52 -17.76
N ILE A 160 0.42 -1.47 -18.27
CA ILE A 160 1.63 -1.53 -17.43
C ILE A 160 1.95 -0.10 -16.96
N ALA A 161 1.69 0.20 -15.69
CA ALA A 161 2.24 1.39 -15.05
C ALA A 161 3.69 1.10 -14.62
N ARG A 162 4.67 1.73 -15.27
CA ARG A 162 6.04 1.77 -14.74
C ARG A 162 6.13 2.91 -13.74
N ALA A 163 6.27 2.60 -12.45
CA ALA A 163 6.70 3.59 -11.48
C ALA A 163 8.14 3.99 -11.82
N SER A 164 8.35 5.25 -12.20
CA SER A 164 9.68 5.81 -12.42
C SER A 164 10.34 6.06 -11.06
N ASN A 165 11.54 5.50 -10.88
CA ASN A 165 12.41 5.82 -9.75
C ASN A 165 12.69 7.33 -9.73
N VAL A 166 12.38 7.98 -8.61
CA VAL A 166 12.95 9.27 -8.25
C VAL A 166 13.75 9.05 -6.97
#